data_AF-A0A4V6X5T0-F1
#
_entry.id   AF-A0A4V6X5T0-F1
#
_cell.length_a   1.000
_cell.length_b   1.000
_cell.length_c   1.000
_cell.angle_alpha   90.00
_cell.angle_beta   90.00
_cell.angle_gamma   90.00
#
_symmetry.space_group_name_H-M   'P 1'
#
loop_
_entity.id
_entity.type
_entity.pdbx_description
1 polymer ?
#
loop_
_entity_poly.entity_id
_entity_poly.type
_entity_poly.pdbx_seq_one_letter_code
_entity_poly.pdbx_strand_id
1 'polypeptide(L)'
;MKPCSKDDISKLVKLSPTRTLPKTYLDFMNKAGNGIEFLVGTNYCMKYIFNLKEWAFELLEENNFIKKLTDNQFIFMMHQGYMFWFFNLNDGDDPAVYFYDESVELDDFNKISDTLSDFLISLYN
;
A
#
# COMPACT_ATOMS: atom_id res chain seq x y z
N MET A 1 -0.45 -18.67 -3.32
CA MET A 1 0.15 -17.45 -2.71
C MET A 1 1.61 -17.73 -2.41
N LYS A 2 2.50 -16.76 -2.63
CA LYS A 2 3.94 -16.85 -2.36
C LYS A 2 4.27 -15.90 -1.19
N PRO A 3 4.73 -16.40 -0.04
CA PRO A 3 4.99 -15.57 1.13
C PRO A 3 6.33 -14.81 1.01
N CYS A 4 6.45 -13.71 1.75
CA CYS A 4 7.74 -13.11 2.07
C CYS A 4 8.64 -14.07 2.86
N SER A 5 9.95 -14.00 2.64
CA SER A 5 10.91 -14.69 3.50
C SER A 5 11.03 -13.99 4.85
N LYS A 6 11.62 -14.65 5.85
CA LYS A 6 11.92 -14.00 7.15
C LYS A 6 12.82 -12.77 6.99
N ASP A 7 13.73 -12.80 6.00
CA ASP A 7 14.64 -11.71 5.70
C ASP A 7 13.90 -10.52 5.08
N ASP A 8 12.94 -10.79 4.19
CA ASP A 8 12.02 -9.78 3.63
C ASP A 8 11.23 -9.09 4.74
N ILE A 9 10.62 -9.85 5.65
CA ILE A 9 9.86 -9.30 6.77
C ILE A 9 10.77 -8.46 7.69
N SER A 10 11.99 -8.90 7.96
CA SER A 10 12.97 -8.13 8.74
C SER A 10 13.32 -6.79 8.09
N LYS A 11 13.51 -6.78 6.76
CA LYS A 11 13.71 -5.54 5.98
C LYS A 11 12.46 -4.65 6.00
N LEU A 12 11.28 -5.24 5.89
CA LEU A 12 10.00 -4.54 5.89
C LEU A 12 9.73 -3.85 7.23
N VAL A 13 9.98 -4.52 8.35
CA VAL A 13 9.83 -3.90 9.68
C VAL A 13 10.80 -2.72 9.88
N LYS A 14 12.00 -2.78 9.29
CA LYS A 14 12.99 -1.70 9.34
C LYS A 14 12.64 -0.48 8.47
N LEU A 15 11.72 -0.61 7.49
CA LEU A 15 11.26 0.51 6.65
C LEU A 15 10.52 1.58 7.44
N SER A 16 9.93 1.19 8.57
CA SER A 16 9.24 2.11 9.46
C SER A 16 9.98 2.18 10.80
N PRO A 17 11.21 2.72 10.83
CA PRO A 17 12.06 2.69 12.02
C PRO A 17 11.45 3.47 13.20
N THR A 18 10.46 4.33 12.92
CA THR A 18 9.77 5.13 13.93
C THR A 18 8.39 4.57 14.33
N ARG A 19 7.81 3.61 13.59
CA ARG A 19 6.44 3.10 13.81
C ARG A 19 6.28 1.64 13.39
N THR A 20 5.57 0.83 14.16
CA THR A 20 5.25 -0.54 13.76
C THR A 20 4.30 -0.55 12.56
N LEU A 21 4.59 -1.39 11.56
CA LEU A 21 3.64 -1.66 10.49
C LEU A 21 2.41 -2.40 11.05
N PRO A 22 1.21 -2.17 10.49
CA PRO A 22 0.00 -2.85 10.94
C PRO A 22 0.15 -4.37 10.91
N LYS A 23 -0.32 -5.03 11.96
CA LYS A 23 -0.32 -6.50 12.01
C LYS A 23 -1.01 -7.13 10.80
N THR A 24 -2.15 -6.58 10.38
CA THR A 24 -2.88 -7.07 9.19
C THR A 24 -2.01 -7.04 7.94
N TYR A 25 -1.22 -5.97 7.75
CA TYR A 25 -0.31 -5.86 6.61
C TYR A 25 0.83 -6.87 6.69
N LEU A 26 1.43 -7.05 7.87
CA LEU A 26 2.48 -8.05 8.06
C LEU A 26 1.97 -9.48 7.83
N ASP A 27 0.75 -9.79 8.27
CA ASP A 27 0.12 -11.09 8.04
C ASP A 27 -0.14 -11.32 6.54
N PHE A 28 -0.55 -10.29 5.80
CA PHE A 28 -0.68 -10.35 4.34
C PHE A 28 0.67 -10.63 3.67
N MET A 29 1.72 -9.90 4.04
CA MET A 29 3.06 -10.08 3.47
C MET A 29 3.63 -11.48 3.77
N ASN A 30 3.36 -12.02 4.96
CA ASN A 30 3.72 -13.38 5.36
C ASN A 30 2.97 -14.49 4.60
N LYS A 31 1.88 -14.17 3.89
CA LYS A 31 1.12 -15.16 3.10
C LYS A 31 1.30 -14.97 1.59
N ALA A 32 1.32 -13.73 1.13
CA ALA A 32 1.22 -13.38 -0.28
C ALA A 32 2.23 -12.32 -0.76
N GLY A 33 3.10 -11.80 0.11
CA GLY A 33 3.99 -10.67 -0.19
C GLY A 33 5.03 -10.89 -1.30
N ASN A 34 5.16 -12.10 -1.86
CA ASN A 34 5.98 -12.39 -3.04
C ASN A 34 5.16 -12.88 -4.24
N GLY A 35 3.84 -12.80 -4.20
CA GLY A 35 2.98 -13.01 -5.35
C GLY A 35 1.71 -13.81 -5.08
N ILE A 36 0.64 -13.42 -5.77
CA ILE A 36 -0.64 -14.09 -5.90
C ILE A 36 -1.11 -13.96 -7.35
N GLU A 37 -1.78 -14.99 -7.86
CA GLU A 37 -2.03 -15.14 -9.30
C GLU A 37 -3.05 -14.15 -9.87
N PHE A 38 -3.98 -13.63 -9.07
CA PHE A 38 -5.04 -12.74 -9.56
C PHE A 38 -4.70 -11.24 -9.46
N LEU A 39 -3.61 -10.85 -8.79
CA LEU A 39 -3.15 -9.45 -8.71
C LEU A 39 -2.11 -9.13 -9.81
N VAL A 40 -2.35 -9.59 -11.03
CA VAL A 40 -1.47 -9.29 -12.17
C VAL A 40 -1.56 -7.80 -12.53
N GLY A 41 -0.41 -7.17 -12.77
CA GLY A 41 -0.34 -5.73 -13.05
C GLY A 41 -0.32 -4.84 -11.80
N THR A 42 -0.41 -5.44 -10.61
CA THR A 42 -0.36 -4.71 -9.34
C THR A 42 0.99 -4.89 -8.65
N ASN A 43 1.63 -3.77 -8.31
CA ASN A 43 2.86 -3.69 -7.54
C ASN A 43 2.54 -3.67 -6.04
N TYR A 44 2.65 -4.82 -5.38
CA TYR A 44 2.56 -4.96 -3.91
C TYR A 44 3.62 -5.92 -3.34
N CYS A 45 4.29 -6.70 -4.21
CA CYS A 45 5.30 -7.64 -3.76
C CYS A 45 6.48 -6.91 -3.11
N MET A 46 7.19 -7.59 -2.19
CA MET A 46 8.34 -7.05 -1.45
C MET A 46 9.34 -6.30 -2.32
N LYS A 47 9.65 -6.84 -3.51
CA LYS A 47 10.59 -6.25 -4.46
C LYS A 47 10.21 -4.85 -4.95
N TYR A 48 8.96 -4.43 -4.78
CA TYR A 48 8.44 -3.12 -5.19
C TYR A 48 8.23 -2.16 -4.02
N ILE A 49 8.04 -2.66 -2.80
CA ILE A 49 7.60 -1.85 -1.63
C ILE A 49 8.49 -0.63 -1.41
N PHE A 50 9.81 -0.76 -1.59
CA PHE A 50 10.75 0.35 -1.40
C PHE A 50 10.59 1.49 -2.42
N ASN A 51 10.03 1.19 -3.60
CA ASN A 51 9.87 2.17 -4.68
C ASN A 51 8.46 2.77 -4.72
N LEU A 52 7.46 2.12 -4.13
CA LEU A 52 6.06 2.55 -4.22
C LEU A 52 5.83 3.98 -3.75
N LYS A 53 6.52 4.42 -2.69
CA LYS A 53 6.36 5.79 -2.17
C LYS A 53 6.90 6.83 -3.16
N GLU A 54 8.04 6.56 -3.78
CA GLU A 54 8.65 7.43 -4.80
C GLU A 54 7.74 7.52 -6.03
N TRP A 55 7.28 6.38 -6.56
CA TRP A 55 6.36 6.36 -7.70
C TRP A 55 5.03 7.06 -7.41
N ALA A 56 4.52 6.96 -6.18
CA ALA A 56 3.31 7.69 -5.80
C ALA A 56 3.55 9.21 -5.73
N PHE A 57 4.74 9.68 -5.35
CA PHE A 57 5.07 11.10 -5.43
C PHE A 57 5.13 11.59 -6.88
N GLU A 58 5.82 10.85 -7.74
CA GLU A 58 5.91 11.15 -9.18
C GLU A 58 4.52 11.27 -9.80
N LEU A 59 3.65 10.28 -9.55
CA LEU A 59 2.28 10.27 -10.07
C LEU A 59 1.47 11.51 -9.65
N LEU A 60 1.55 11.91 -8.38
CA LEU A 60 0.82 13.09 -7.88
C LEU A 60 1.39 14.39 -8.46
N GLU A 61 2.70 14.48 -8.65
CA GLU A 61 3.37 15.64 -9.25
C GLU A 61 3.00 15.78 -10.73
N GLU A 62 3.06 14.70 -11.50
CA GLU A 62 2.68 14.66 -12.92
C GLU A 62 1.23 15.12 -13.15
N ASN A 63 0.34 14.77 -12.22
CA ASN A 63 -1.08 15.14 -12.27
C ASN A 63 -1.41 16.49 -11.59
N ASN A 64 -0.41 17.23 -11.08
CA ASN A 64 -0.60 18.48 -10.34
C ASN A 64 -1.60 18.34 -9.16
N PHE A 65 -1.62 17.18 -8.50
CA PHE A 65 -2.56 16.91 -7.41
C PHE A 65 -2.25 17.78 -6.19
N ILE A 66 -3.27 18.39 -5.60
CA ILE A 66 -3.09 19.41 -4.55
C ILE A 66 -2.61 18.83 -3.21
N LYS A 67 -2.93 17.57 -2.91
CA LYS A 67 -2.53 16.93 -1.64
C LYS A 67 -1.15 16.32 -1.77
N LYS A 68 -0.44 16.30 -0.64
CA LYS A 68 0.88 15.70 -0.52
C LYS A 68 0.84 14.48 0.38
N LEU A 69 1.59 13.45 -0.01
CA LEU A 69 1.92 12.36 0.89
C LEU A 69 2.90 12.85 1.95
N THR A 70 2.77 12.29 3.14
CA THR A 70 3.58 12.52 4.33
C THR A 70 4.20 11.20 4.77
N ASP A 71 5.12 11.25 5.73
CA ASP A 71 5.74 10.05 6.27
C ASP A 71 4.78 9.15 7.06
N ASN A 72 3.57 9.63 7.38
CA ASN A 72 2.56 8.79 8.02
C ASN A 72 1.84 7.87 7.04
N GLN A 73 1.88 8.15 5.73
CA GLN A 73 1.17 7.36 4.72
C GLN A 73 2.10 6.32 4.13
N PHE A 74 1.74 5.06 4.30
CA PHE A 74 2.50 3.93 3.80
C PHE A 74 1.83 3.40 2.53
N ILE A 75 2.47 3.61 1.38
CA ILE A 75 2.00 3.09 0.09
C ILE A 75 2.35 1.60 0.02
N PHE A 76 1.33 0.75 0.00
CA PHE A 76 1.53 -0.70 0.03
C PHE A 76 1.14 -1.39 -1.27
N MET A 77 0.45 -0.68 -2.17
CA MET A 77 -0.04 -1.23 -3.42
C MET A 77 -0.17 -0.13 -4.48
N MET A 78 0.18 -0.45 -5.72
CA MET A 78 -0.02 0.41 -6.89
C MET A 78 -0.45 -0.45 -8.09
N HIS A 79 -1.33 0.06 -8.94
CA HIS A 79 -1.76 -0.66 -10.14
C HIS A 79 -1.36 0.11 -11.39
N GLN A 80 -0.50 -0.52 -12.20
CA GLN A 80 -0.04 -0.03 -13.52
C GLN A 80 0.45 1.43 -13.57
N GLY A 81 0.85 2.01 -12.43
CA GLY A 81 1.38 3.36 -12.35
C GLY A 81 0.35 4.48 -12.29
N TYR A 82 -0.95 4.22 -12.41
CA TYR A 82 -1.98 5.28 -12.49
C TYR A 82 -2.87 5.41 -11.24
N MET A 83 -2.78 4.42 -10.33
CA MET A 83 -3.49 4.44 -9.05
C MET A 83 -2.68 3.76 -7.95
N PHE A 84 -2.84 4.19 -6.70
CA PHE A 84 -2.20 3.58 -5.55
C PHE A 84 -3.10 3.57 -4.31
N TRP A 85 -2.78 2.67 -3.39
CA TRP A 85 -3.43 2.53 -2.09
C TRP A 85 -2.44 2.69 -0.96
N PHE A 86 -2.92 3.28 0.12
CA PHE A 86 -2.14 3.49 1.33
C PHE A 86 -2.99 3.37 2.57
N PHE A 87 -2.30 3.19 3.70
CA PHE A 87 -2.88 3.32 5.03
C PHE A 87 -2.02 4.25 5.88
N ASN A 88 -2.58 4.69 7.00
CA ASN A 88 -1.88 5.54 7.96
C ASN A 88 -1.16 4.68 9.01
N LEU A 89 0.13 4.96 9.26
CA LEU A 89 0.96 4.20 10.22
C LEU A 89 0.53 4.35 11.68
N ASN A 90 -0.29 5.35 12.00
CA ASN A 90 -0.82 5.59 13.35
C ASN A 90 -2.25 5.10 13.55
N ASP A 91 -2.82 4.37 12.59
CA ASP A 91 -4.22 3.94 12.60
C ASP A 91 -4.39 2.47 13.04
N GLY A 92 -3.56 2.06 14.02
CA GLY A 92 -3.64 0.74 14.65
C GLY A 92 -3.16 -0.44 13.79
N ASP A 93 -3.55 -1.64 14.22
CA ASP A 93 -3.14 -2.91 13.61
C ASP A 93 -3.91 -3.27 12.33
N ASP A 94 -5.07 -2.65 12.13
CA ASP A 94 -5.97 -2.87 10.99
C ASP A 94 -6.55 -1.53 10.49
N PRO A 95 -5.73 -0.69 9.85
CA PRO A 95 -6.06 0.70 9.56
C PRO A 95 -7.03 0.83 8.39
N ALA A 96 -7.66 2.00 8.25
CA ALA A 96 -8.43 2.34 7.07
C ALA A 96 -7.54 2.43 5.81
N VAL A 97 -8.13 2.12 4.65
CA VAL A 97 -7.45 2.18 3.35
C VAL A 97 -7.97 3.35 2.54
N TYR A 98 -7.01 4.09 1.99
CA TYR A 98 -7.23 5.24 1.13
C TYR A 98 -6.64 4.98 -0.26
N PHE A 99 -7.14 5.66 -1.27
CA PHE A 99 -6.65 5.55 -2.64
C PHE A 99 -6.57 6.89 -3.36
N TYR A 100 -5.78 6.87 -4.44
CA TYR A 100 -5.74 7.88 -5.49
C TYR A 100 -5.82 7.17 -6.85
N ASP A 101 -6.52 7.77 -7.80
CA ASP A 101 -6.67 7.30 -9.19
C ASP A 101 -6.68 8.51 -10.12
N GLU A 102 -5.73 8.58 -11.05
CA GLU A 102 -5.60 9.71 -11.98
C GLU A 102 -6.78 9.82 -12.96
N SER A 103 -7.56 8.75 -13.15
CA SER A 103 -8.69 8.74 -14.09
C SER A 103 -9.95 9.42 -13.55
N VAL A 104 -9.93 9.85 -12.29
CA VAL A 104 -11.06 10.48 -11.59
C VAL A 104 -10.66 11.84 -11.06
N GLU A 105 -11.53 12.83 -11.21
CA GLU A 105 -11.34 14.13 -10.56
C GLU A 105 -11.50 13.98 -9.03
N LEU A 106 -10.42 14.25 -8.30
CA LEU A 106 -10.35 14.13 -6.85
C LEU A 106 -9.82 15.44 -6.25
N ASP A 107 -10.41 15.85 -5.14
CA ASP A 107 -9.90 16.96 -4.32
C ASP A 107 -9.16 16.47 -3.06
N ASP A 108 -9.28 15.18 -2.74
CA ASP A 108 -8.64 14.54 -1.59
C ASP A 108 -8.36 13.06 -1.85
N PHE A 109 -7.59 12.45 -0.95
CA PHE A 109 -7.47 10.99 -0.91
C PHE A 109 -8.77 10.37 -0.40
N ASN A 110 -9.35 9.47 -1.19
CA ASN A 110 -10.62 8.85 -0.84
C ASN A 110 -10.41 7.63 0.05
N LYS A 111 -11.18 7.54 1.14
CA LYS A 111 -11.28 6.31 1.94
C LYS A 111 -12.16 5.30 1.21
N ILE A 112 -11.65 4.09 0.97
CA ILE A 112 -12.39 3.01 0.29
C ILE A 112 -12.71 1.83 1.19
N SER A 113 -12.06 1.73 2.34
CA SER A 113 -12.34 0.69 3.34
C SER A 113 -12.06 1.22 4.73
N ASP A 114 -12.90 0.83 5.68
CA ASP A 114 -12.70 1.15 7.10
C ASP A 114 -11.56 0.33 7.72
N THR A 115 -11.22 -0.81 7.14
CA THR A 115 -10.11 -1.67 7.59
C THR A 115 -9.29 -2.23 6.42
N LEU A 116 -8.03 -2.55 6.68
CA LEU A 116 -7.14 -3.17 5.71
C LEU A 116 -7.57 -4.61 5.44
N SER A 117 -8.06 -5.32 6.45
CA SER A 117 -8.56 -6.68 6.31
C SER A 117 -9.76 -6.76 5.36
N ASP A 118 -10.74 -5.87 5.51
CA ASP A 118 -11.90 -5.81 4.59
C ASP A 118 -11.47 -5.49 3.16
N PHE A 119 -10.54 -4.54 2.99
CA PHE A 119 -9.97 -4.22 1.68
C PHE A 119 -9.32 -5.46 1.05
N LEU A 120 -8.43 -6.15 1.79
CA LEU A 120 -7.73 -7.33 1.29
C LEU A 120 -8.69 -8.48 0.96
N ILE A 121 -9.77 -8.67 1.73
CA ILE A 121 -10.81 -9.66 1.44
C ILE A 121 -11.56 -9.28 0.16
N SER A 122 -11.87 -7.99 -0.03
CA SER A 122 -12.60 -7.52 -1.21
C SER A 122 -11.85 -7.78 -2.52
N LEU A 123 -10.52 -7.88 -2.51
CA LEU A 123 -9.70 -8.21 -3.69
C LEU A 123 -9.96 -9.63 -4.26
N TYR A 124 -10.62 -10.51 -3.50
CA TYR A 124 -10.91 -11.89 -3.90
C TYR A 124 -12.35 -12.09 -4.42
N ASN A 125 -13.23 -11.09 -4.24
CA ASN A 125 -14.64 -11.17 -4.61
C ASN A 125 -14.88 -10.54 -5.98
#